data_AF-A0A2V9RSE6-F1
#
_entry.id   AF-A0A2V9RSE6-F1
#
_cell.length_a   1.000
_cell.length_b   1.000
_cell.length_c   1.000
_cell.angle_alpha   90.00
_cell.angle_beta   90.00
_cell.angle_gamma   90.00
#
_symmetry.space_group_name_H-M   'P 1'
#
loop_
_entity.id
_entity.type
_entity.pdbx_description
1 polymer ?
#
loop_
_entity_poly.entity_id
_entity_poly.type
_entity_poly.pdbx_seq_one_letter_code
_entity_poly.pdbx_strand_id
1 'polypeptide(L)' 'MKPGTRLVREWKQQVHTVEVDTEGYQYKGTRYDSLSEIARLITGTRWSGPLFFGVKAKQSRQSTETQ' A
#
# COMPACT_ATOMS: atom_id res chain seq x y z
N MET A 1 -10.15 -2.19 6.56
CA MET A 1 -10.03 -1.91 5.11
C MET A 1 -10.78 -2.99 4.36
N LYS A 2 -11.32 -2.72 3.17
CA LYS A 2 -11.94 -3.79 2.37
C LYS A 2 -10.84 -4.48 1.54
N PRO A 3 -10.82 -5.81 1.47
CA PRO A 3 -9.98 -6.53 0.51
C PRO A 3 -10.27 -6.03 -0.91
N GLY A 4 -9.24 -5.92 -1.74
CA GLY A 4 -9.30 -5.31 -3.08
C GLY A 4 -8.97 -3.82 -3.12
N THR A 5 -8.56 -3.21 -2.01
CA THR A 5 -8.02 -1.83 -2.05
C THR A 5 -6.61 -1.87 -2.63
N ARG A 6 -6.31 -1.06 -3.65
CA ARG A 6 -4.97 -0.94 -4.21
C ARG A 6 -4.35 0.41 -3.79
N LEU A 7 -3.22 0.37 -3.11
CA LEU A 7 -2.42 1.52 -2.71
C LEU A 7 -1.29 1.69 -3.70
N VAL A 8 -1.19 2.89 -4.29
CA VAL A 8 -0.13 3.21 -5.25
C VAL A 8 0.73 4.30 -4.64
N ARG A 9 2.05 4.10 -4.66
CA ARG A 9 3.01 5.06 -4.13
C ARG A 9 4.22 5.18 -5.04
N GLU A 10 4.54 6.40 -5.46
CA GLU A 10 5.82 6.66 -6.11
C GLU A 10 6.91 6.90 -5.06
N TRP A 11 8.05 6.22 -5.21
CA TRP A 11 9.24 6.40 -4.38
C TRP A 11 10.50 6.14 -5.21
N LYS A 12 11.49 7.03 -5.13
CA LYS A 12 12.74 6.95 -5.92
C LYS A 12 12.49 6.69 -7.42
N GLN A 13 11.52 7.41 -8.01
CA GLN A 13 11.11 7.25 -9.41
C GLN A 13 10.55 5.86 -9.77
N GLN A 14 10.26 5.02 -8.77
CA GLN A 14 9.60 3.74 -8.95
C GLN A 14 8.19 3.80 -8.37
N VAL A 15 7.23 3.31 -9.16
CA VAL A 15 5.85 3.15 -8.70
C VAL A 15 5.72 1.81 -7.96
N HIS A 16 5.23 1.89 -6.74
CA HIS A 16 5.02 0.76 -5.83
C HIS A 16 3.52 0.57 -5.62
N THR A 17 3.02 -0.56 -6.08
CA THR A 17 1.61 -0.93 -5.99
C THR A 17 1.44 -2.03 -4.95
N VAL A 18 0.62 -1.76 -3.94
CA VAL A 18 0.26 -2.69 -2.86
C VAL A 18 -1.22 -2.99 -2.93
N GLU A 19 -1.59 -4.26 -2.85
CA GLU A 19 -2.98 -4.69 -2.79
C GLU A 19 -3.31 -5.12 -1.36
N VAL A 20 -4.44 -4.66 -0.85
CA VAL A 20 -4.96 -5.09 0.44
C VAL A 20 -5.76 -6.36 0.20
N ASP A 21 -5.31 -7.44 0.84
CA ASP A 21 -5.99 -8.73 0.81
C ASP A 21 -6.77 -8.94 2.12
N THR A 22 -7.59 -10.00 2.22
CA THR A 22 -8.36 -10.30 3.43
C THR A 22 -7.47 -10.64 4.62
N GLU A 23 -6.34 -11.28 4.39
CA GLU A 23 -5.44 -11.76 5.45
C GLU A 23 -4.07 -11.05 5.41
N GLY A 24 -3.98 -9.87 4.79
CA GLY A 24 -2.71 -9.12 4.73
C GLY A 24 -2.61 -8.15 3.56
N TYR A 25 -1.41 -8.04 3.00
CA TYR A 25 -1.08 -7.12 1.92
C TYR A 25 -0.21 -7.83 0.88
N GLN A 26 -0.44 -7.60 -0.40
CA GLN A 26 0.36 -8.13 -1.49
C GLN A 26 1.14 -7.01 -2.18
N TYR A 27 2.43 -7.21 -2.36
CA TYR A 27 3.32 -6.26 -3.01
C TYR A 27 4.29 -7.00 -3.93
N LYS A 28 4.29 -6.63 -5.22
CA LYS A 28 5.09 -7.29 -6.28
C LYS A 28 4.91 -8.82 -6.35
N GLY A 29 3.72 -9.32 -6.02
CA GLY A 29 3.41 -10.76 -6.01
C GLY A 29 3.83 -11.50 -4.74
N THR A 30 4.36 -10.81 -3.73
CA THR A 30 4.67 -11.37 -2.41
C THR A 30 3.66 -10.89 -1.37
N ARG A 31 3.21 -11.80 -0.49
CA ARG A 31 2.30 -11.50 0.61
C ARG A 31 3.09 -11.05 1.85
N TYR A 32 2.57 -10.04 2.54
CA TYR A 32 3.12 -9.43 3.75
C TYR A 32 2.01 -9.21 4.77
N ASP A 33 2.34 -9.32 6.06
CA ASP A 33 1.36 -9.19 7.14
C ASP A 33 1.02 -7.72 7.47
N SER A 34 1.87 -6.75 7.07
CA SER A 34 1.65 -5.34 7.38
C SER A 34 2.18 -4.34 6.34
N LEU A 35 1.51 -3.18 6.24
CA LEU A 35 2.00 -2.06 5.42
C LEU A 35 3.34 -1.51 5.88
N SER A 36 3.62 -1.58 7.19
CA SER A 36 4.89 -1.09 7.74
C SER A 36 6.08 -1.94 7.28
N GLU A 37 5.86 -3.25 7.09
CA GLU A 37 6.86 -4.14 6.50
C GLU A 37 7.16 -3.76 5.05
N ILE A 38 6.12 -3.52 4.25
CA ILE A 38 6.28 -3.08 2.86
C ILE A 38 6.92 -1.69 2.78
N ALA A 39 6.51 -0.75 3.63
CA ALA A 39 7.10 0.59 3.69
C ALA A 39 8.60 0.52 4.03
N ARG A 40 8.98 -0.35 4.97
CA ARG A 40 10.38 -0.60 5.29
C ARG A 40 11.15 -1.25 4.15
N LEU A 41 10.53 -2.18 3.41
CA LEU A 41 11.12 -2.80 2.23
C LEU A 41 11.38 -1.78 1.12
N ILE A 42 10.47 -0.82 0.91
CA ILE A 42 10.61 0.23 -0.12
C ILE A 42 11.63 1.31 0.29
N THR A 43 11.55 1.78 1.54
CA THR A 43 12.36 2.91 2.02
C THR A 43 13.71 2.50 2.60
N GLY A 44 13.89 1.23 2.98
CA GLY A 44 15.03 0.74 3.75
C GLY A 44 15.04 1.19 5.21
N THR A 45 14.07 2.00 5.65
CA THR A 45 14.02 2.60 7.00
C THR A 45 12.67 2.32 7.66
N ARG A 46 12.60 2.38 9.00
CA ARG A 46 11.33 2.19 9.70
C ARG A 46 10.41 3.38 9.43
N TRP A 47 9.37 3.14 8.64
CA TRP A 47 8.29 4.08 8.39
C TRP A 47 6.96 3.49 8.84
N SER A 48 6.06 4.34 9.31
CA SER A 48 4.65 3.97 9.51
C SER A 48 4.04 3.68 8.14
N GLY A 49 3.62 2.44 7.90
CA GLY A 49 2.99 2.03 6.64
C GLY A 49 1.86 2.98 6.20
N PRO A 50 0.89 3.31 7.07
CA PRO A 50 -0.18 4.23 6.72
C PRO A 50 0.30 5.62 6.30
N LEU A 51 1.32 6.17 6.96
CA LEU A 51 1.89 7.47 6.59
C LEU A 51 2.64 7.40 5.25
N PHE A 52 3.39 6.32 5.03
CA PHE A 52 4.16 6.13 3.79
C PHE A 52 3.25 6.01 2.57
N PHE A 53 2.16 5.24 2.68
CA PHE A 53 1.18 5.07 1.60
C PHE A 53 0.13 6.19 1.54
N GLY A 54 0.23 7.22 2.39
CA GLY A 54 -0.71 8.33 2.40
C GLY A 54 -2.15 7.94 2.76
N VAL A 55 -2.36 6.74 3.32
CA VAL A 55 -3.66 6.29 3.78
C VAL A 55 -3.94 6.90 5.14
N LYS A 56 -4.52 8.12 5.14
CA LYS A 56 -5.20 8.63 6.33
C LYS A 56 -6.18 7.56 6.79
N ALA A 57 -6.20 7.26 8.08
CA ALA A 57 -7.02 6.20 8.70
C ALA A 57 -8.55 6.39 8.57
N LYS A 58 -9.04 7.16 7.59
CA LYS A 58 -10.44 7.51 7.42
C LYS A 58 -10.88 7.26 5.97
N GLN A 59 -11.56 6.13 5.82
CA GLN A 59 -12.61 5.84 4.83
C GLN A 59 -12.31 6.07 3.34
N SER A 60 -12.20 4.95 2.63
CA SER A 60 -12.84 4.68 1.33
C SER A 60 -13.32 5.89 0.52
N ARG A 61 -12.59 6.24 -0.54
CA ARG A 61 -13.07 6.87 -1.79
C ARG A 61 -11.92 6.70 -2.81
N GLN A 62 -12.01 5.66 -3.64
CA GLN A 62 -12.27 5.78 -5.09
C GLN A 62 -11.16 6.54 -5.84
N SER A 63 -10.42 5.80 -6.68
CA SER A 63 -9.95 6.31 -7.97
C SER A 63 -10.60 5.42 -9.02
N THR A 64 -11.75 5.87 -9.50
CA THR A 64 -12.35 5.44 -10.77
C THR A 64 -11.40 5.81 -11.90
N GLU A 65 -10.92 4.82 -12.64
CA GLU A 65 -10.44 5.01 -14.02
C GLU A 65 -11.54 4.45 -14.93
N THR A 66 -12.42 5.35 -15.38
CA THR A 66 -13.34 5.13 -16.49
C THR A 66 -12.57 5.48 -17.76
N GLN A 67 -12.47 4.53 -18.69
CA GLN A 67 -12.27 4.82 -20.11
C GLN A 67 -13.61 4.74 -20.83
#